data_AF-A0A955XPR8-F1
#
_entry.id   AF-A0A955XPR8-F1
#
_cell.length_a   1.000
_cell.length_b   1.000
_cell.length_c   1.000
_cell.angle_alpha   90.00
_cell.angle_beta   90.00
_cell.angle_gamma   90.00
#
_symmetry.space_group_name_H-M   'P 1'
#
loop_
_entity.id
_entity.type
_entity.pdbx_description
1 polymer ?
#
loop_
_entity_poly.entity_id
_entity_poly.type
_entity_poly.pdbx_seq_one_letter_code
_entity_poly.pdbx_strand_id
1 'polypeptide(L)'
;MKTFVAIFCALAVAACTYDPPPDARLDRPEDGVFRVGDDVIIQFTEPVVESSLVIRIWPGERDIEGDLVSSSPRLTNCRPGTDCGATTFALSDDRTSASLTLDPEGLGQADVPLTLEILEGLADSEGSSTGTPLWFDFQFAPTTIGGGGTPIDFENGHYLILADITTPLPATLTLPTNILALDDARVALAGAEADGINGAPENTQDANNLEIDATTSGFAIFGTGETDLVDGDRFLRTDPFEVIVPIGPLSVQLAGVRMTGIIAPDPERLGHDRIDGTLSYDSLALVNNSTNARTEYEGDAVTFLAVWIPPETLPEGTPEICGDLCGRVVAGTCDPPADFPEEGFCE
;
A
#
# COMPACT_ATOMS: atom_id res chain seq x y z
N MET A 1 -55.26 -3.88 -58.44
CA MET A 1 -54.79 -3.65 -57.06
C MET A 1 -53.84 -4.76 -56.69
N LYS A 2 -52.54 -4.47 -56.58
CA LYS A 2 -51.50 -5.40 -56.14
C LYS A 2 -51.13 -5.05 -54.71
N THR A 3 -51.41 -5.94 -53.77
CA THR A 3 -51.06 -5.79 -52.36
C THR A 3 -49.61 -6.24 -52.18
N PHE A 4 -48.72 -5.31 -51.83
CA PHE A 4 -47.37 -5.63 -51.39
C PHE A 4 -47.40 -5.93 -49.89
N VAL A 5 -47.07 -7.17 -49.54
CA VAL A 5 -46.80 -7.58 -48.15
C VAL A 5 -45.33 -7.28 -47.90
N ALA A 6 -45.05 -6.27 -47.08
CA ALA A 6 -43.71 -5.99 -46.58
C ALA A 6 -43.47 -6.84 -45.32
N ILE A 7 -42.61 -7.85 -45.45
CA ILE A 7 -42.08 -8.61 -44.32
C ILE A 7 -41.04 -7.72 -43.63
N PHE A 8 -41.39 -7.22 -42.45
CA PHE A 8 -40.46 -6.51 -41.57
C PHE A 8 -39.62 -7.58 -40.85
N CYS A 9 -38.43 -7.87 -41.37
CA CYS A 9 -37.42 -8.64 -40.65
C CYS A 9 -36.88 -7.75 -39.53
N ALA A 10 -37.37 -7.96 -38.30
CA ALA A 10 -36.75 -7.41 -37.11
C ALA A 10 -35.43 -8.15 -36.87
N LEU A 11 -34.31 -7.53 -37.24
CA LEU A 11 -33.00 -7.90 -36.73
C LEU A 11 -32.99 -7.56 -35.23
N ALA A 12 -33.22 -8.56 -34.39
CA ALA A 12 -32.83 -8.52 -32.99
C ALA A 12 -31.30 -8.54 -32.94
N VAL A 13 -30.68 -7.36 -32.85
CA VAL A 13 -29.30 -7.22 -32.42
C VAL A 13 -29.32 -7.62 -30.94
N ALA A 14 -28.96 -8.87 -30.65
CA ALA A 14 -28.61 -9.26 -29.30
C ALA A 14 -27.43 -8.38 -28.89
N ALA A 15 -27.71 -7.38 -28.07
CA ALA A 15 -26.68 -6.72 -27.28
C ALA A 15 -26.07 -7.84 -26.43
N CYS A 16 -24.91 -8.34 -26.83
CA CYS A 16 -24.07 -9.09 -25.91
C CYS A 16 -23.71 -8.06 -24.83
N THR A 17 -24.43 -8.10 -23.71
CA THR A 17 -23.97 -7.44 -22.48
C THR A 17 -22.60 -8.00 -22.22
N TYR A 18 -21.58 -7.13 -22.29
CA TYR A 18 -20.23 -7.51 -21.95
C TYR A 18 -20.23 -7.98 -20.50
N ASP A 19 -19.81 -9.22 -20.31
CA ASP A 19 -19.61 -9.84 -19.01
C ASP A 19 -18.12 -9.72 -18.68
N PRO A 20 -17.73 -8.84 -17.74
CA PRO A 20 -16.35 -8.73 -17.32
C PRO A 20 -15.91 -10.03 -16.61
N PRO A 21 -14.62 -10.37 -16.61
CA PRO A 21 -14.13 -11.45 -15.77
C PRO A 21 -14.33 -11.12 -14.27
N PRO A 22 -14.35 -12.14 -13.39
CA PRO A 22 -14.38 -11.90 -11.96
C PRO A 22 -13.15 -11.10 -11.54
N ASP A 23 -13.37 -10.12 -10.68
CA ASP A 23 -12.31 -9.37 -10.02
C ASP A 23 -12.22 -9.79 -8.55
N ALA A 24 -11.09 -9.53 -7.91
CA ALA A 24 -10.85 -9.89 -6.52
C ALA A 24 -10.29 -8.70 -5.74
N ARG A 25 -10.59 -8.68 -4.44
CA ARG A 25 -10.00 -7.73 -3.50
C ARG A 25 -9.70 -8.40 -2.17
N LEU A 26 -8.71 -7.88 -1.46
CA LEU A 26 -8.47 -8.24 -0.07
C LEU A 26 -9.49 -7.52 0.82
N ASP A 27 -10.16 -8.24 1.71
CA ASP A 27 -10.96 -7.64 2.78
C ASP A 27 -9.99 -7.13 3.85
N ARG A 28 -9.88 -5.81 3.97
CA ARG A 28 -8.94 -5.19 4.90
C ARG A 28 -9.62 -4.97 6.25
N PRO A 29 -8.90 -5.20 7.37
CA PRO A 29 -9.37 -4.77 8.68
C PRO A 29 -9.67 -3.27 8.71
N GLU A 30 -10.68 -2.86 9.47
CA GLU A 30 -11.11 -1.45 9.55
C GLU A 30 -10.02 -0.50 10.06
N ASP A 31 -9.08 -1.01 10.86
CA ASP A 31 -7.93 -0.26 11.34
C ASP A 31 -6.71 -0.35 10.42
N GLY A 32 -6.83 -1.02 9.27
CA GLY A 32 -5.79 -1.17 8.25
C GLY A 32 -4.74 -2.24 8.57
N VAL A 33 -4.87 -2.97 9.68
CA VAL A 33 -3.81 -3.85 10.20
C VAL A 33 -4.33 -5.26 10.41
N PHE A 34 -3.77 -6.24 9.67
CA PHE A 34 -3.99 -7.65 10.00
C PHE A 34 -3.21 -8.00 11.26
N ARG A 35 -3.83 -8.71 12.19
CA ARG A 35 -3.17 -9.23 13.38
C ARG A 35 -2.84 -10.70 13.22
N VAL A 36 -1.76 -11.15 13.86
CA VAL A 36 -1.41 -12.57 13.89
C VAL A 36 -2.63 -13.39 14.33
N GLY A 37 -3.02 -14.35 13.48
CA GLY A 37 -4.20 -15.20 13.69
C GLY A 37 -5.48 -14.70 13.01
N ASP A 38 -5.49 -13.51 12.42
CA ASP A 38 -6.55 -13.06 11.53
C ASP A 38 -6.53 -13.88 10.24
N ASP A 39 -7.72 -14.13 9.69
CA ASP A 39 -7.86 -14.69 8.36
C ASP A 39 -7.62 -13.61 7.31
N VAL A 40 -6.92 -13.98 6.23
CA VAL A 40 -6.84 -13.16 5.03
C VAL A 40 -8.02 -13.51 4.13
N ILE A 41 -8.97 -12.61 4.03
CA ILE A 41 -10.19 -12.81 3.24
C ILE A 41 -10.04 -12.18 1.87
N ILE A 42 -10.36 -12.94 0.83
CA ILE A 42 -10.46 -12.47 -0.55
C ILE A 42 -11.94 -12.40 -0.90
N GLN A 43 -12.41 -11.25 -1.36
CA GLN A 43 -13.76 -11.02 -1.86
C GLN A 43 -13.73 -10.99 -3.38
N PHE A 44 -14.71 -11.63 -4.02
CA PHE A 44 -14.88 -11.64 -5.47
C PHE A 44 -16.09 -10.81 -5.89
N THR A 45 -16.04 -10.20 -7.06
CA THR A 45 -17.18 -9.46 -7.62
C THR A 45 -18.38 -10.35 -7.94
N GLU A 46 -18.12 -11.64 -8.14
CA GLU A 46 -19.11 -12.67 -8.49
C GLU A 46 -18.63 -14.08 -8.12
N PRO A 47 -19.51 -15.11 -8.16
CA PRO A 47 -19.14 -16.48 -7.83
C PRO A 47 -18.06 -17.05 -8.76
N VAL A 48 -16.92 -17.46 -8.19
CA VAL A 48 -15.80 -18.04 -8.95
C VAL A 48 -15.88 -19.56 -9.07
N VAL A 49 -15.21 -20.13 -10.06
CA VAL A 49 -15.01 -21.57 -10.21
C VAL A 49 -13.86 -22.02 -9.31
N GLU A 50 -14.12 -22.92 -8.36
CA GLU A 50 -13.12 -23.40 -7.39
C GLU A 50 -11.80 -23.88 -8.04
N SER A 51 -11.87 -24.54 -9.20
CA SER A 51 -10.67 -25.05 -9.88
C SER A 51 -9.82 -23.98 -10.57
N SER A 52 -10.37 -22.77 -10.78
CA SER A 52 -9.66 -21.62 -11.35
C SER A 52 -8.97 -20.78 -10.27
N LEU A 53 -9.42 -20.86 -9.01
CA LEU A 53 -8.80 -20.17 -7.88
C LEU A 53 -7.52 -20.88 -7.44
N VAL A 54 -6.38 -20.31 -7.81
CA VAL A 54 -5.04 -20.78 -7.42
C VAL A 54 -4.25 -19.60 -6.91
N ILE A 55 -3.62 -19.77 -5.74
CA ILE A 55 -2.84 -18.70 -5.12
C ILE A 55 -1.36 -19.07 -4.95
N ARG A 56 -0.54 -18.04 -4.83
CA ARG A 56 0.83 -18.10 -4.30
C ARG A 56 1.02 -17.01 -3.26
N ILE A 57 1.94 -17.25 -2.33
CA ILE A 57 2.38 -16.22 -1.36
C ILE A 57 3.87 -16.05 -1.53
N TRP A 58 4.27 -14.79 -1.71
CA TRP A 58 5.64 -14.36 -1.94
C TRP A 58 6.13 -13.55 -0.73
N PRO A 59 7.44 -13.54 -0.44
CA PRO A 59 8.02 -12.46 0.35
C PRO A 59 7.68 -11.13 -0.31
N GLY A 60 7.24 -10.15 0.47
CA GLY A 60 6.84 -8.83 -0.03
C GLY A 60 8.00 -7.90 -0.36
N GLU A 61 9.25 -8.34 -0.17
CA GLU A 61 10.42 -7.56 -0.58
C GLU A 61 10.40 -7.32 -2.10
N ARG A 62 10.37 -6.04 -2.46
CA ARG A 62 10.50 -5.57 -3.84
C ARG A 62 11.85 -4.91 -4.04
N ASP A 63 12.45 -5.10 -5.22
CA ASP A 63 13.64 -4.37 -5.61
C ASP A 63 13.29 -2.93 -5.95
N ILE A 64 14.30 -2.17 -6.36
CA ILE A 64 14.07 -0.77 -6.71
C ILE A 64 13.08 -0.68 -7.87
N GLU A 65 13.07 -1.60 -8.84
CA GLU A 65 12.14 -1.63 -9.97
C GLU A 65 10.69 -2.03 -9.60
N GLY A 66 10.40 -2.29 -8.32
CA GLY A 66 9.10 -2.75 -7.85
C GLY A 66 8.84 -4.24 -8.12
N ASP A 67 9.84 -4.95 -8.64
CA ASP A 67 9.79 -6.38 -8.91
C ASP A 67 10.05 -7.16 -7.62
N LEU A 68 9.43 -8.34 -7.47
CA LEU A 68 9.71 -9.20 -6.32
C LEU A 68 11.19 -9.61 -6.32
N VAL A 69 11.91 -9.27 -5.25
CA VAL A 69 13.32 -9.69 -5.06
C VAL A 69 13.41 -11.21 -5.04
N SER A 70 12.41 -11.85 -4.44
CA SER A 70 12.39 -13.30 -4.30
C SER A 70 12.01 -13.98 -5.62
N SER A 71 12.89 -14.85 -6.10
CA SER A 71 12.62 -15.69 -7.28
C SER A 71 11.68 -16.87 -7.01
N SER A 72 11.21 -17.08 -5.77
CA SER A 72 10.40 -18.24 -5.40
C SER A 72 9.36 -17.94 -4.33
N PRO A 73 8.10 -18.38 -4.52
CA PRO A 73 7.05 -18.17 -3.54
C PRO A 73 7.27 -19.06 -2.30
N ARG A 74 6.85 -18.58 -1.14
CA ARG A 74 6.83 -19.35 0.11
C ARG A 74 5.67 -20.35 0.15
N LEU A 75 4.54 -20.00 -0.47
CA LEU A 75 3.42 -20.92 -0.71
C LEU A 75 3.20 -21.06 -2.21
N THR A 76 3.25 -22.29 -2.74
CA THR A 76 3.18 -22.55 -4.18
C THR A 76 1.87 -23.24 -4.56
N ASN A 77 1.09 -22.62 -5.45
CA ASN A 77 -0.08 -23.20 -6.13
C ASN A 77 -1.12 -23.80 -5.16
N CYS A 78 -1.41 -23.12 -4.07
CA CYS A 78 -2.43 -23.53 -3.12
C CYS A 78 -3.83 -23.34 -3.73
N ARG A 79 -4.72 -24.30 -3.49
CA ARG A 79 -6.11 -24.28 -3.97
C ARG A 79 -7.08 -24.62 -2.84
N PRO A 80 -8.34 -24.15 -2.89
CA PRO A 80 -9.35 -24.56 -1.94
C PRO A 80 -9.49 -26.09 -1.91
N GLY A 81 -9.61 -26.65 -0.70
CA GLY A 81 -9.79 -28.11 -0.51
C GLY A 81 -8.57 -28.97 -0.81
N THR A 82 -7.40 -28.37 -1.08
CA THR A 82 -6.13 -29.09 -1.26
C THR A 82 -5.23 -28.95 -0.02
N ASP A 83 -4.19 -29.78 0.06
CA ASP A 83 -3.15 -29.65 1.08
C ASP A 83 -2.22 -28.49 0.74
N CYS A 84 -2.32 -27.41 1.50
CA CYS A 84 -1.48 -26.22 1.41
C CYS A 84 -0.45 -26.15 2.55
N GLY A 85 -0.08 -27.29 3.12
CA GLY A 85 0.83 -27.37 4.25
C GLY A 85 0.16 -26.87 5.53
N ALA A 86 0.78 -25.92 6.21
CA ALA A 86 0.23 -25.33 7.44
C ALA A 86 -0.84 -24.26 7.18
N THR A 87 -1.03 -23.85 5.92
CA THR A 87 -2.08 -22.91 5.50
C THR A 87 -3.39 -23.64 5.25
N THR A 88 -4.49 -23.09 5.76
CA THR A 88 -5.84 -23.52 5.39
C THR A 88 -6.40 -22.56 4.36
N PHE A 89 -6.91 -23.08 3.24
CA PHE A 89 -7.56 -22.27 2.20
C PHE A 89 -8.97 -22.81 1.91
N ALA A 90 -9.98 -21.99 2.16
CA ALA A 90 -11.38 -22.34 2.02
C ALA A 90 -12.11 -21.35 1.11
N LEU A 91 -12.93 -21.87 0.20
CA LEU A 91 -13.86 -21.08 -0.60
C LEU A 91 -15.24 -21.11 0.07
N SER A 92 -15.93 -19.96 0.10
CA SER A 92 -17.29 -19.87 0.64
C SER A 92 -18.28 -20.70 -0.17
N ASP A 93 -19.40 -21.09 0.46
CA ASP A 93 -20.44 -21.90 -0.20
C ASP A 93 -21.06 -21.21 -1.42
N ASP A 94 -21.17 -19.87 -1.38
CA ASP A 94 -21.66 -19.05 -2.49
C ASP A 94 -20.56 -18.65 -3.49
N ARG A 95 -19.30 -19.00 -3.18
CA ARG A 95 -18.09 -18.75 -3.98
C ARG A 95 -17.79 -17.29 -4.27
N THR A 96 -18.33 -16.39 -3.46
CA THR A 96 -18.07 -14.94 -3.55
C THR A 96 -16.94 -14.51 -2.64
N SER A 97 -16.41 -15.40 -1.79
CA SER A 97 -15.24 -15.12 -0.95
C SER A 97 -14.40 -16.36 -0.70
N ALA A 98 -13.13 -16.16 -0.36
CA ALA A 98 -12.25 -17.21 0.12
C ALA A 98 -11.48 -16.75 1.35
N SER A 99 -11.27 -17.64 2.31
CA SER A 99 -10.50 -17.37 3.53
C SER A 99 -9.18 -18.16 3.51
N LEU A 100 -8.08 -17.47 3.81
CA LEU A 100 -6.78 -18.06 4.07
C LEU A 100 -6.43 -17.88 5.55
N THR A 101 -6.30 -19.00 6.25
CA THR A 101 -5.72 -19.02 7.61
C THR A 101 -4.26 -19.42 7.50
N LEU A 102 -3.35 -18.52 7.90
CA LEU A 102 -1.90 -18.72 7.84
C LEU A 102 -1.33 -19.13 9.20
N ASP A 103 -0.35 -20.02 9.20
CA ASP A 103 0.30 -20.52 10.42
C ASP A 103 1.04 -19.39 11.15
N PRO A 104 0.71 -19.05 12.41
CA PRO A 104 1.36 -17.98 13.17
C PRO A 104 2.87 -18.15 13.37
N GLU A 105 3.38 -19.38 13.33
CA GLU A 105 4.83 -19.67 13.40
C GLU A 105 5.50 -19.69 12.00
N GLY A 106 4.72 -19.47 10.94
CA GLY A 106 5.12 -19.56 9.54
C GLY A 106 4.75 -18.30 8.75
N LEU A 107 3.83 -18.42 7.78
CA LEU A 107 3.43 -17.28 6.93
C LEU A 107 2.47 -16.30 7.61
N GLY A 108 1.89 -16.69 8.74
CA GLY A 108 1.05 -15.84 9.58
C GLY A 108 1.82 -15.16 10.71
N GLN A 109 3.15 -15.30 10.75
CA GLN A 109 3.95 -14.62 11.75
C GLN A 109 3.87 -13.11 11.54
N ALA A 110 3.97 -12.38 12.66
CA ALA A 110 4.18 -10.94 12.58
C ALA A 110 5.44 -10.67 11.75
N ASP A 111 5.52 -9.49 11.17
CA ASP A 111 6.82 -8.93 10.78
C ASP A 111 7.39 -9.46 9.49
N VAL A 112 6.54 -10.01 8.64
CA VAL A 112 6.91 -10.34 7.27
C VAL A 112 5.90 -9.70 6.34
N PRO A 113 6.30 -8.65 5.59
CA PRO A 113 5.54 -8.21 4.43
C PRO A 113 5.42 -9.37 3.44
N LEU A 114 4.21 -9.62 2.97
CA LEU A 114 3.89 -10.70 2.03
C LEU A 114 3.08 -10.15 0.87
N THR A 115 3.22 -10.81 -0.27
CA THR A 115 2.37 -10.55 -1.44
C THR A 115 1.59 -11.81 -1.77
N LEU A 116 0.27 -11.69 -1.80
CA LEU A 116 -0.64 -12.71 -2.30
C LEU A 116 -0.81 -12.53 -3.80
N GLU A 117 -0.52 -13.58 -4.57
CA GLU A 117 -0.79 -13.67 -6.01
C GLU A 117 -1.98 -14.59 -6.23
N ILE A 118 -3.05 -14.10 -6.85
CA ILE A 118 -4.04 -14.95 -7.51
C ILE A 118 -3.59 -15.13 -8.95
N LEU A 119 -3.37 -16.39 -9.37
CA LEU A 119 -2.87 -16.68 -10.71
C LEU A 119 -3.85 -16.22 -11.79
N GLU A 120 -3.31 -15.97 -12.98
CA GLU A 120 -4.13 -15.75 -14.18
C GLU A 120 -5.12 -16.89 -14.42
N GLY A 121 -6.26 -16.57 -15.04
CA GLY A 121 -7.30 -17.53 -15.35
C GLY A 121 -8.32 -17.75 -14.23
N LEU A 122 -8.39 -16.88 -13.21
CA LEU A 122 -9.52 -16.81 -12.29
C LEU A 122 -10.79 -16.62 -13.11
N ALA A 123 -11.78 -17.48 -12.92
CA ALA A 123 -12.91 -17.58 -13.84
C ALA A 123 -14.25 -17.76 -13.12
N ASP A 124 -15.31 -17.23 -13.71
CA ASP A 124 -16.70 -17.48 -13.31
C ASP A 124 -17.28 -18.73 -13.98
N SER A 125 -18.56 -19.00 -13.72
CA SER A 125 -19.28 -20.15 -14.29
C SER A 125 -19.70 -20.01 -15.77
N GLU A 126 -19.71 -18.79 -16.31
CA GLU A 126 -20.02 -18.49 -17.71
C GLU A 126 -18.77 -18.59 -18.60
N GLY A 127 -17.59 -18.61 -17.99
CA GLY A 127 -16.28 -18.84 -18.61
C GLY A 127 -15.50 -17.55 -18.88
N SER A 128 -15.94 -16.40 -18.37
CA SER A 128 -15.12 -15.19 -18.38
C SER A 128 -13.99 -15.39 -17.37
N SER A 129 -12.77 -14.93 -17.72
CA SER A 129 -11.59 -15.20 -16.91
C SER A 129 -10.54 -14.10 -16.98
N THR A 130 -9.80 -13.93 -15.89
CA THR A 130 -8.72 -12.94 -15.81
C THR A 130 -7.60 -13.30 -16.78
N GLY A 131 -7.11 -12.31 -17.52
CA GLY A 131 -5.99 -12.45 -18.46
C GLY A 131 -4.62 -12.21 -17.83
N THR A 132 -4.58 -11.78 -16.57
CA THR A 132 -3.38 -11.46 -15.80
C THR A 132 -3.56 -11.91 -14.35
N PRO A 133 -2.47 -12.14 -13.61
CA PRO A 133 -2.55 -12.34 -12.16
C PRO A 133 -3.03 -11.09 -11.43
N LEU A 134 -3.59 -11.29 -10.24
CA LEU A 134 -3.96 -10.23 -9.29
C LEU A 134 -3.01 -10.30 -8.09
N TRP A 135 -2.57 -9.16 -7.57
CA TRP A 135 -1.56 -9.05 -6.52
C TRP A 135 -2.08 -8.21 -5.37
N PHE A 136 -1.86 -8.67 -4.14
CA PHE A 136 -2.28 -7.98 -2.92
C PHE A 136 -1.17 -8.02 -1.89
N ASP A 137 -0.68 -6.86 -1.47
CA ASP A 137 0.31 -6.76 -0.40
C ASP A 137 -0.41 -6.70 0.97
N PHE A 138 0.12 -7.44 1.93
CA PHE A 138 -0.38 -7.51 3.30
C PHE A 138 0.76 -7.85 4.27
N GLN A 139 0.54 -7.55 5.54
CA GLN A 139 1.47 -7.86 6.63
C GLN A 139 0.66 -8.11 7.89
N PHE A 140 1.09 -9.09 8.68
CA PHE A 140 0.57 -9.26 10.03
C PHE A 140 1.39 -8.45 11.01
N ALA A 141 0.67 -7.83 11.93
CA ALA A 141 1.21 -7.19 13.08
C ALA A 141 0.84 -8.03 14.33
N PRO A 142 1.56 -7.92 15.45
CA PRO A 142 1.24 -8.63 16.68
C PRO A 142 -0.21 -8.46 17.16
N THR A 143 -0.69 -9.39 17.99
CA THR A 143 -2.07 -9.36 18.51
C THR A 143 -2.33 -8.20 19.48
N THR A 144 -1.29 -7.69 20.13
CA THR A 144 -1.36 -6.55 21.05
C THR A 144 -0.56 -5.39 20.49
N ILE A 145 -1.22 -4.55 19.69
CA ILE A 145 -0.67 -3.28 19.21
C ILE A 145 -1.65 -2.18 19.58
N GLY A 146 -1.13 -1.11 20.17
CA GLY A 146 -1.93 -0.02 20.73
C GLY A 146 -2.25 -0.18 22.21
N GLY A 147 -2.21 0.95 22.92
CA GLY A 147 -2.49 1.03 24.36
C GLY A 147 -1.53 1.91 25.16
N GLY A 148 -0.73 2.77 24.49
CA GLY A 148 0.36 3.51 25.12
C GLY A 148 1.63 2.66 25.15
N GLY A 149 2.09 2.32 23.94
CA GLY A 149 3.20 1.41 23.69
C GLY A 149 4.38 1.55 24.63
N THR A 150 5.06 0.44 24.89
CA THR A 150 6.37 0.55 25.54
C THR A 150 7.27 1.30 24.58
N PRO A 151 7.79 2.48 24.95
CA PRO A 151 8.65 3.28 24.08
C PRO A 151 9.84 2.43 23.64
N ILE A 152 10.18 2.53 22.36
CA ILE A 152 11.39 1.95 21.82
C ILE A 152 12.48 3.00 21.74
N ASP A 153 13.73 2.56 21.73
CA ASP A 153 14.83 3.40 21.27
C ASP A 153 14.74 3.44 19.73
N PHE A 154 14.25 4.55 19.20
CA PHE A 154 14.13 4.83 17.78
C PHE A 154 15.11 5.93 17.39
N GLU A 155 15.82 5.72 16.28
CA GLU A 155 16.76 6.70 15.79
C GLU A 155 16.07 7.85 15.04
N ASN A 156 15.77 8.92 15.77
CA ASN A 156 15.24 10.15 15.20
C ASN A 156 16.11 10.71 14.07
N GLY A 157 15.51 11.04 12.93
CA GLY A 157 16.26 11.47 11.76
C GLY A 157 15.45 11.59 10.49
N HIS A 158 16.14 11.50 9.36
CA HIS A 158 15.52 11.50 8.03
C HIS A 158 15.59 10.10 7.44
N TYR A 159 14.49 9.68 6.84
CA TYR A 159 14.32 8.39 6.20
C TYR A 159 13.77 8.60 4.80
N LEU A 160 14.24 7.81 3.84
CA LEU A 160 13.69 7.78 2.50
C LEU A 160 12.61 6.70 2.46
N ILE A 161 11.34 7.12 2.44
CA ILE A 161 10.21 6.21 2.25
C ILE A 161 10.05 5.97 0.75
N LEU A 162 10.03 4.71 0.35
CA LEU A 162 9.78 4.22 -1.01
C LEU A 162 8.56 3.31 -0.99
N ALA A 163 7.59 3.58 -1.87
CA ALA A 163 6.42 2.72 -2.06
C ALA A 163 5.88 2.82 -3.49
N ASP A 164 5.52 1.69 -4.10
CA ASP A 164 5.01 1.65 -5.47
C ASP A 164 3.51 1.33 -5.49
N ILE A 165 2.69 2.32 -5.82
CA ILE A 165 1.26 2.16 -6.00
C ILE A 165 1.00 1.75 -7.44
N THR A 166 0.50 0.54 -7.67
CA THR A 166 0.30 0.01 -9.03
C THR A 166 -1.15 0.11 -9.53
N THR A 167 -2.11 0.41 -8.65
CA THR A 167 -3.55 0.40 -9.00
C THR A 167 -4.31 1.53 -8.31
N PRO A 168 -5.23 2.24 -9.01
CA PRO A 168 -5.56 2.13 -10.43
C PRO A 168 -4.58 2.90 -11.34
N LEU A 169 -3.66 3.67 -10.77
CA LEU A 169 -2.65 4.43 -11.49
C LEU A 169 -1.27 4.15 -10.90
N PRO A 170 -0.30 3.69 -11.71
CA PRO A 170 1.09 3.57 -11.29
C PRO A 170 1.64 4.89 -10.76
N ALA A 171 2.12 4.91 -9.53
CA ALA A 171 2.80 6.03 -8.90
C ALA A 171 3.86 5.51 -7.92
N THR A 172 5.08 6.03 -8.05
CA THR A 172 6.17 5.81 -7.11
C THR A 172 6.13 6.91 -6.07
N LEU A 173 6.08 6.56 -4.79
CA LEU A 173 6.27 7.50 -3.70
C LEU A 173 7.74 7.47 -3.29
N THR A 174 8.46 8.55 -3.54
CA THR A 174 9.85 8.74 -3.12
C THR A 174 9.92 9.94 -2.19
N LEU A 175 9.90 9.66 -0.89
CA LEU A 175 9.63 10.66 0.14
C LEU A 175 10.78 10.75 1.16
N PRO A 176 11.76 11.66 0.97
CA PRO A 176 12.61 12.11 2.06
C PRO A 176 11.74 12.67 3.20
N THR A 177 11.79 11.99 4.35
CA THR A 177 10.84 12.16 5.45
C THR A 177 11.58 12.29 6.76
N ASN A 178 11.38 13.39 7.49
CA ASN A 178 11.79 13.49 8.87
C ASN A 178 10.83 12.67 9.74
N ILE A 179 11.36 11.71 10.50
CA ILE A 179 10.60 10.88 11.45
C ILE A 179 11.20 11.12 12.83
N LEU A 180 10.34 11.50 13.77
CA LEU A 180 10.68 11.67 15.18
C LEU A 180 9.74 10.81 16.02
N ALA A 181 10.32 10.06 16.96
CA ALA A 181 9.62 9.37 18.02
C ALA A 181 10.04 9.95 19.38
N LEU A 182 9.08 10.05 20.29
CA LEU A 182 9.28 10.51 21.66
C LEU A 182 9.38 9.32 22.64
N ASP A 183 9.92 9.60 23.82
CA ASP A 183 10.02 8.64 24.93
C ASP A 183 8.65 8.19 25.49
N ASP A 184 7.54 8.75 25.00
CA ASP A 184 6.17 8.32 25.33
C ASP A 184 5.51 7.53 24.19
N ALA A 185 6.33 7.01 23.27
CA ALA A 185 5.96 6.27 22.07
C ALA A 185 5.32 7.07 20.93
N ARG A 186 4.94 8.34 21.13
CA ARG A 186 4.34 9.15 20.06
C ARG A 186 5.32 9.38 18.91
N VAL A 187 4.80 9.33 17.69
CA VAL A 187 5.53 9.56 16.45
C VAL A 187 4.92 10.72 15.68
N ALA A 188 5.78 11.50 15.03
CA ALA A 188 5.40 12.39 13.95
C ALA A 188 6.29 12.13 12.73
N LEU A 189 5.72 12.30 11.54
CA LEU A 189 6.42 12.24 10.26
C LEU A 189 6.05 13.46 9.40
N ALA A 190 7.06 14.07 8.77
CA ALA A 190 6.89 15.11 7.76
C ALA A 190 7.79 14.78 6.58
N GLY A 191 7.19 14.58 5.41
CA GLY A 191 7.92 14.20 4.20
C GLY A 191 7.51 15.03 3.01
N ALA A 192 8.37 15.08 2.00
CA ALA A 192 8.08 15.73 0.73
C ALA A 192 8.40 14.79 -0.42
N GLU A 193 7.70 14.94 -1.53
CA GLU A 193 8.07 14.24 -2.76
C GLU A 193 9.39 14.76 -3.33
N ALA A 194 10.17 13.82 -3.84
CA ALA A 194 11.47 14.08 -4.44
C ALA A 194 11.59 13.39 -5.79
N ASP A 195 12.15 14.12 -6.74
CA ASP A 195 12.45 13.67 -8.08
C ASP A 195 13.86 13.08 -8.17
N GLY A 196 13.99 12.03 -8.98
CA GLY A 196 15.30 11.52 -9.41
C GLY A 196 16.03 12.54 -10.29
N ILE A 197 17.23 12.96 -9.87
CA ILE A 197 18.12 13.81 -10.66
C ILE A 197 19.25 12.98 -11.30
N ASN A 198 20.01 13.61 -12.21
CA ASN A 198 21.14 12.98 -12.89
C ASN A 198 20.79 11.70 -13.69
N GLY A 199 19.52 11.51 -14.04
CA GLY A 199 19.04 10.31 -14.74
C GLY A 199 18.87 9.09 -13.83
N ALA A 200 18.82 9.28 -12.51
CA ALA A 200 18.41 8.25 -11.57
C ALA A 200 16.94 7.86 -11.81
N PRO A 201 16.57 6.60 -11.51
CA PRO A 201 15.18 6.16 -11.58
C PRO A 201 14.35 6.84 -10.47
N GLU A 202 13.03 6.90 -10.66
CA GLU A 202 12.09 7.53 -9.71
C GLU A 202 12.15 6.92 -8.30
N ASN A 203 12.48 5.63 -8.21
CA ASN A 203 12.58 4.83 -6.99
C ASN A 203 14.02 4.72 -6.43
N THR A 204 14.92 5.62 -6.81
CA THR A 204 16.32 5.58 -6.35
C THR A 204 16.42 5.66 -4.82
N GLN A 205 17.20 4.76 -4.21
CA GLN A 205 17.55 4.80 -2.78
C GLN A 205 18.75 5.70 -2.45
N ASP A 206 19.42 6.23 -3.48
CA ASP A 206 20.56 7.13 -3.32
C ASP A 206 20.09 8.58 -3.20
N ALA A 207 20.08 9.08 -1.96
CA ALA A 207 19.66 10.44 -1.64
C ALA A 207 20.51 11.52 -2.34
N ASN A 208 21.74 11.23 -2.78
CA ASN A 208 22.53 12.18 -3.57
C ASN A 208 21.95 12.43 -4.98
N ASN A 209 21.07 11.55 -5.43
CA ASN A 209 20.39 11.66 -6.71
C ASN A 209 18.90 12.01 -6.55
N LEU A 210 18.55 12.69 -5.45
CA LEU A 210 17.21 13.20 -5.21
C LEU A 210 17.22 14.73 -5.07
N GLU A 211 16.17 15.37 -5.57
CA GLU A 211 15.86 16.78 -5.34
C GLU A 211 14.38 16.92 -4.94
N ILE A 212 14.10 17.66 -3.87
CA ILE A 212 12.71 17.93 -3.45
C ILE A 212 11.98 18.69 -4.57
N ASP A 213 10.80 18.23 -4.99
CA ASP A 213 10.03 18.91 -6.02
C ASP A 213 9.47 20.24 -5.49
N ALA A 214 10.15 21.31 -5.86
CA ALA A 214 9.76 22.69 -5.57
C ALA A 214 8.84 23.29 -6.65
N THR A 215 8.19 22.48 -7.48
CA THR A 215 7.18 22.90 -8.45
C THR A 215 5.77 22.82 -7.86
N THR A 216 4.76 23.11 -8.68
CA THR A 216 3.35 22.98 -8.27
C THR A 216 2.85 21.53 -8.31
N SER A 217 3.69 20.58 -8.75
CA SER A 217 3.40 19.16 -8.72
C SER A 217 3.87 18.50 -7.42
N GLY A 218 4.95 19.01 -6.83
CA GLY A 218 5.46 18.56 -5.54
C GLY A 218 4.45 18.72 -4.41
N PHE A 219 4.44 17.74 -3.51
CA PHE A 219 3.54 17.67 -2.37
C PHE A 219 4.30 17.28 -1.10
N ALA A 220 3.67 17.54 0.04
CA ALA A 220 4.16 17.14 1.36
C ALA A 220 3.15 16.19 2.03
N ILE A 221 3.65 15.34 2.92
CA ILE A 221 2.85 14.44 3.75
C ILE A 221 3.13 14.72 5.22
N PHE A 222 2.09 14.56 6.04
CA PHE A 222 2.14 14.75 7.49
C PHE A 222 1.36 13.63 8.15
N GLY A 223 1.96 12.98 9.14
CA GLY A 223 1.31 11.88 9.86
C GLY A 223 1.76 11.83 11.31
N THR A 224 0.86 11.39 12.17
CA THR A 224 1.15 11.04 13.56
C THR A 224 1.07 9.53 13.74
N GLY A 225 1.56 9.03 14.85
CA GLY A 225 1.50 7.61 15.13
C GLY A 225 2.07 7.24 16.48
N GLU A 226 2.39 5.96 16.61
CA GLU A 226 3.09 5.42 17.75
C GLU A 226 4.12 4.37 17.34
N THR A 227 5.10 4.19 18.23
CA THR A 227 5.99 3.03 18.20
C THR A 227 5.64 2.05 19.29
N ASP A 228 5.85 0.77 19.04
CA ASP A 228 5.54 -0.29 20.01
C ASP A 228 6.71 -1.27 20.12
N LEU A 229 6.95 -1.78 21.34
CA LEU A 229 7.77 -2.96 21.59
C LEU A 229 6.86 -4.15 21.90
N VAL A 230 6.80 -5.14 21.02
CA VAL A 230 5.97 -6.33 21.21
C VAL A 230 6.82 -7.58 21.05
N ASP A 231 6.85 -8.42 22.09
CA ASP A 231 7.62 -9.67 22.12
C ASP A 231 9.12 -9.55 21.76
N GLY A 232 9.68 -8.34 21.84
CA GLY A 232 11.08 -8.03 21.53
C GLY A 232 11.29 -7.31 20.20
N ASP A 233 10.25 -7.25 19.37
CA ASP A 233 10.26 -6.60 18.07
C ASP A 233 9.71 -5.17 18.17
N ARG A 234 10.27 -4.26 17.36
CA ARG A 234 9.97 -2.83 17.36
C ARG A 234 9.07 -2.50 16.17
N PHE A 235 8.06 -1.68 16.38
CA PHE A 235 7.03 -1.37 15.39
C PHE A 235 6.83 0.11 15.22
N LEU A 236 6.46 0.51 14.00
CA LEU A 236 5.85 1.79 13.67
C LEU A 236 4.40 1.54 13.24
N ARG A 237 3.48 2.33 13.76
CA ARG A 237 2.13 2.48 13.23
C ARG A 237 1.74 3.94 13.17
N THR A 238 1.19 4.38 12.06
CA THR A 238 0.62 5.74 11.96
C THR A 238 -0.88 5.73 12.20
N ASP A 239 -1.39 6.83 12.71
CA ASP A 239 -2.78 7.19 12.56
C ASP A 239 -3.13 7.37 11.06
N PRO A 240 -4.41 7.33 10.69
CA PRO A 240 -4.81 7.60 9.31
C PRO A 240 -4.50 9.05 8.94
N PHE A 241 -3.80 9.26 7.83
CA PHE A 241 -3.55 10.58 7.24
C PHE A 241 -3.98 10.62 5.76
N GLU A 242 -4.01 11.81 5.17
CA GLU A 242 -4.34 11.98 3.74
C GLU A 242 -3.07 12.20 2.93
N VAL A 243 -3.03 11.61 1.73
CA VAL A 243 -1.98 11.90 0.74
C VAL A 243 -2.66 12.40 -0.54
N ILE A 244 -2.24 13.57 -0.99
CA ILE A 244 -2.75 14.18 -2.22
C ILE A 244 -1.58 14.33 -3.17
N VAL A 245 -1.57 13.53 -4.23
CA VAL A 245 -0.55 13.54 -5.29
C VAL A 245 -1.07 14.37 -6.47
N PRO A 246 -0.51 15.55 -6.74
CA PRO A 246 -0.87 16.35 -7.91
C PRO A 246 -0.30 15.73 -9.20
N ILE A 247 -1.16 15.51 -10.19
CA ILE A 247 -0.77 14.98 -11.51
C ILE A 247 -1.33 15.92 -12.59
N GLY A 248 -0.72 17.11 -12.68
CA GLY A 248 -1.14 18.17 -13.60
C GLY A 248 -2.58 18.66 -13.32
N PRO A 249 -3.54 18.50 -14.25
CA PRO A 249 -4.92 18.93 -14.03
C PRO A 249 -5.73 17.98 -13.13
N LEU A 250 -5.16 16.82 -12.79
CA LEU A 250 -5.76 15.83 -11.90
C LEU A 250 -5.02 15.79 -10.57
N SER A 251 -5.65 15.25 -9.54
CA SER A 251 -5.00 14.81 -8.32
C SER A 251 -5.44 13.38 -7.98
N VAL A 252 -4.51 12.60 -7.44
CA VAL A 252 -4.81 11.31 -6.81
C VAL A 252 -4.87 11.56 -5.31
N GLN A 253 -6.02 11.26 -4.71
CA GLN A 253 -6.24 11.41 -3.27
C GLN A 253 -6.33 10.03 -2.64
N LEU A 254 -5.40 9.73 -1.75
CA LEU A 254 -5.42 8.54 -0.90
C LEU A 254 -6.00 8.96 0.45
N ALA A 255 -7.13 8.38 0.81
CA ALA A 255 -7.78 8.66 2.09
C ALA A 255 -7.48 7.54 3.10
N GLY A 256 -7.27 7.92 4.36
CA GLY A 256 -6.99 6.97 5.43
C GLY A 256 -5.67 6.21 5.21
N VAL A 257 -4.65 6.89 4.70
CA VAL A 257 -3.32 6.31 4.55
C VAL A 257 -2.79 5.96 5.93
N ARG A 258 -2.35 4.71 6.09
CA ARG A 258 -1.70 4.21 7.31
C ARG A 258 -0.43 3.49 6.91
N MET A 259 0.64 3.76 7.63
CA MET A 259 1.87 2.99 7.54
C MET A 259 1.95 2.09 8.76
N THR A 260 2.18 0.80 8.53
CA THR A 260 2.51 -0.17 9.58
C THR A 260 3.76 -0.90 9.15
N GLY A 261 4.76 -0.99 10.02
CA GLY A 261 6.02 -1.65 9.69
C GLY A 261 6.87 -1.97 10.90
N ILE A 262 7.89 -2.78 10.67
CA ILE A 262 8.85 -3.21 11.70
C ILE A 262 10.05 -2.30 11.63
N ILE A 263 10.65 -2.01 12.78
CA ILE A 263 11.86 -1.22 12.90
C ILE A 263 13.03 -2.14 13.22
N ALA A 264 13.87 -2.42 12.23
CA ALA A 264 15.03 -3.29 12.35
C ALA A 264 16.33 -2.52 12.06
N PRO A 265 17.47 -2.92 12.64
CA PRO A 265 18.76 -2.36 12.28
C PRO A 265 19.13 -2.73 10.84
N ASP A 266 19.54 -1.76 10.04
CA ASP A 266 19.97 -1.95 8.67
C ASP A 266 21.49 -2.21 8.60
N PRO A 267 21.93 -3.45 8.27
CA PRO A 267 23.34 -3.76 8.16
C PRO A 267 24.05 -2.99 7.03
N GLU A 268 23.32 -2.55 5.99
CA GLU A 268 23.86 -1.77 4.88
C GLU A 268 24.05 -0.29 5.24
N ARG A 269 23.36 0.18 6.29
CA ARG A 269 23.42 1.54 6.82
C ARG A 269 23.99 1.56 8.24
N LEU A 270 25.09 0.83 8.49
CA LEU A 270 25.83 0.86 9.76
C LEU A 270 25.01 0.50 11.01
N GLY A 271 23.86 -0.17 10.85
CA GLY A 271 22.95 -0.52 11.93
C GLY A 271 21.95 0.59 12.30
N HIS A 272 21.85 1.65 11.50
CA HIS A 272 20.76 2.63 11.61
C HIS A 272 19.41 1.94 11.44
N ASP A 273 18.36 2.52 12.01
CA ASP A 273 17.03 1.95 11.87
C ASP A 273 16.58 1.94 10.38
N ARG A 274 15.82 0.92 10.03
CA ARG A 274 15.10 0.74 8.75
C ARG A 274 13.70 0.26 9.07
N ILE A 275 12.74 0.68 8.24
CA ILE A 275 11.34 0.30 8.39
C ILE A 275 10.91 -0.49 7.17
N ASP A 276 10.48 -1.73 7.38
CA ASP A 276 9.87 -2.58 6.36
C ASP A 276 8.41 -2.79 6.71
N GLY A 277 7.50 -2.47 5.79
CA GLY A 277 6.09 -2.52 6.13
C GLY A 277 5.13 -2.41 4.95
N THR A 278 3.87 -2.10 5.28
CA THR A 278 2.81 -1.80 4.32
C THR A 278 2.24 -0.41 4.52
N LEU A 279 2.01 0.28 3.41
CA LEU A 279 1.25 1.51 3.31
C LEU A 279 -0.13 1.14 2.77
N SER A 280 -1.14 1.21 3.63
CA SER A 280 -2.54 0.93 3.26
C SER A 280 -3.36 2.20 3.18
N TYR A 281 -4.41 2.22 2.37
CA TYR A 281 -5.37 3.32 2.28
C TYR A 281 -6.80 2.78 2.17
N ASP A 282 -7.77 3.51 2.73
CA ASP A 282 -9.17 3.09 2.77
C ASP A 282 -9.87 3.29 1.43
N SER A 283 -9.44 4.30 0.67
CA SER A 283 -9.94 4.57 -0.68
C SER A 283 -8.98 5.44 -1.47
N LEU A 284 -9.11 5.37 -2.79
CA LEU A 284 -8.39 6.20 -3.73
C LEU A 284 -9.37 6.95 -4.61
N ALA A 285 -9.14 8.24 -4.83
CA ALA A 285 -9.94 9.03 -5.75
C ALA A 285 -9.11 9.78 -6.77
N LEU A 286 -9.50 9.66 -8.04
CA LEU A 286 -9.00 10.52 -9.11
C LEU A 286 -9.91 11.74 -9.23
N VAL A 287 -9.35 12.92 -8.94
CA VAL A 287 -10.09 14.19 -8.93
C VAL A 287 -9.61 15.08 -10.06
N ASN A 288 -10.53 15.60 -10.88
CA ASN A 288 -10.22 16.65 -11.83
C ASN A 288 -10.31 18.02 -11.16
N ASN A 289 -9.16 18.67 -10.97
CA ASN A 289 -9.04 19.92 -10.21
C ASN A 289 -9.80 21.10 -10.85
N SER A 290 -10.15 21.01 -12.14
CA SER A 290 -10.88 22.07 -12.85
C SER A 290 -12.40 21.92 -12.80
N THR A 291 -12.91 20.69 -12.68
CA THR A 291 -14.35 20.40 -12.71
C THR A 291 -14.88 19.82 -11.41
N ASN A 292 -14.00 19.45 -10.47
CA ASN A 292 -14.28 18.65 -9.29
C ASN A 292 -14.97 17.31 -9.60
N ALA A 293 -14.86 16.82 -10.83
CA ALA A 293 -15.28 15.45 -11.15
C ALA A 293 -14.39 14.46 -10.40
N ARG A 294 -15.01 13.46 -9.76
CA ARG A 294 -14.35 12.48 -8.90
C ARG A 294 -14.71 11.06 -9.36
N THR A 295 -13.70 10.22 -9.52
CA THR A 295 -13.85 8.78 -9.70
C THR A 295 -13.23 8.10 -8.50
N GLU A 296 -14.00 7.29 -7.78
CA GLU A 296 -13.57 6.59 -6.58
C GLU A 296 -13.22 5.14 -6.90
N TYR A 297 -12.20 4.66 -6.20
CA TYR A 297 -11.67 3.31 -6.23
C TYR A 297 -11.56 2.82 -4.79
N GLU A 298 -11.67 1.52 -4.61
CA GLU A 298 -11.53 0.87 -3.31
C GLU A 298 -10.12 1.04 -2.75
N GLY A 299 -10.00 0.85 -1.44
CA GLY A 299 -8.73 0.85 -0.74
C GLY A 299 -7.82 -0.29 -1.13
N ASP A 300 -6.51 -0.08 -0.99
CA ASP A 300 -5.49 -1.10 -1.20
C ASP A 300 -4.29 -0.85 -0.27
N ALA A 301 -3.23 -1.62 -0.44
CA ALA A 301 -1.95 -1.41 0.22
C ALA A 301 -0.83 -1.95 -0.63
N VAL A 302 0.32 -1.37 -0.36
CA VAL A 302 1.57 -1.67 -1.01
C VAL A 302 2.63 -1.85 0.05
N THR A 303 3.61 -2.68 -0.25
CA THR A 303 4.83 -2.70 0.55
C THR A 303 5.58 -1.37 0.45
N PHE A 304 6.16 -0.93 1.56
CA PHE A 304 7.06 0.21 1.58
C PHE A 304 8.35 -0.14 2.33
N LEU A 305 9.38 0.61 1.99
CA LEU A 305 10.68 0.60 2.66
C LEU A 305 10.99 2.02 3.13
N ALA A 306 11.46 2.18 4.38
CA ALA A 306 12.07 3.42 4.84
C ALA A 306 13.52 3.18 5.26
N VAL A 307 14.47 3.84 4.59
CA VAL A 307 15.91 3.72 4.90
C VAL A 307 16.47 5.03 5.42
N TRP A 308 17.29 4.97 6.47
CA TRP A 308 17.92 6.16 7.06
C TRP A 308 18.78 6.92 6.04
N ILE A 309 18.64 8.25 6.02
CA ILE A 309 19.39 9.17 5.16
C ILE A 309 20.48 9.88 5.98
N PRO A 310 21.76 9.74 5.61
CA PRO A 310 22.83 10.53 6.21
C PRO A 310 22.61 12.04 6.03
N PRO A 311 22.82 12.86 7.08
CA PRO A 311 22.66 14.31 7.01
C PRO A 311 23.46 14.97 5.88
N GLU A 312 24.64 14.43 5.54
CA GLU A 312 25.49 14.92 4.46
C GLU A 312 24.96 14.64 3.06
N THR A 313 24.02 13.71 2.92
CA THR A 313 23.35 13.33 1.67
C THR A 313 21.88 13.74 1.62
N LEU A 314 21.39 14.41 2.67
CA LEU A 314 20.00 14.83 2.77
C LEU A 314 19.66 15.84 1.66
N PRO A 315 18.61 15.61 0.86
CA PRO A 315 18.20 16.56 -0.17
C PRO A 315 17.87 17.92 0.44
N GLU A 316 18.39 18.98 -0.18
CA GLU A 316 18.20 20.34 0.33
C GLU A 316 16.71 20.70 0.30
N GLY A 317 16.20 21.22 1.43
CA GLY A 317 14.79 21.59 1.55
C GLY A 317 13.87 20.44 1.90
N THR A 318 14.40 19.32 2.40
CA THR A 318 13.59 18.27 3.04
C THR A 318 12.84 18.86 4.26
N PRO A 319 11.55 18.52 4.47
CA PRO A 319 10.78 18.94 5.64
C PRO A 319 11.41 18.56 6.99
N GLU A 320 11.19 19.40 8.00
CA GLU A 320 11.64 19.17 9.38
C GLU A 320 10.50 19.45 10.37
N ILE A 321 10.13 18.46 11.19
CA ILE A 321 8.95 18.49 12.08
C ILE A 321 9.01 19.65 13.09
N CYS A 322 10.20 19.87 13.67
CA CYS A 322 10.43 20.94 14.64
C CYS A 322 11.11 22.16 14.02
N GLY A 323 11.02 22.29 12.70
CA GLY A 323 11.64 23.34 11.90
C GLY A 323 10.70 23.81 10.79
N ASP A 324 11.18 23.70 9.55
CA ASP A 324 10.38 24.04 8.36
C ASP A 324 9.56 22.83 7.89
N LEU A 325 8.29 22.78 8.28
CA LEU A 325 7.36 21.69 7.95
C LEU A 325 7.15 21.48 6.44
N CYS A 326 7.33 22.53 5.62
CA CYS A 326 7.13 22.42 4.18
C CYS A 326 8.44 22.29 3.42
N GLY A 327 9.57 22.62 4.06
CA GLY A 327 10.85 22.70 3.41
C GLY A 327 10.77 23.52 2.11
N ARG A 328 11.13 22.90 0.98
CA ARG A 328 11.09 23.55 -0.36
C ARG A 328 9.78 23.37 -1.13
N VAL A 329 8.82 22.61 -0.63
CA VAL A 329 7.53 22.40 -1.31
C VAL A 329 6.80 23.74 -1.45
N VAL A 330 6.18 23.97 -2.62
CA VAL A 330 5.57 25.27 -2.94
C VAL A 330 4.41 25.60 -2.00
N ALA A 331 4.34 26.86 -1.60
CA ALA A 331 3.22 27.40 -0.82
C ALA A 331 1.88 27.16 -1.55
N GLY A 332 1.00 26.37 -0.93
CA GLY A 332 -0.30 25.95 -1.48
C GLY A 332 -0.40 24.47 -1.89
N THR A 333 0.72 23.75 -1.98
CA THR A 333 0.76 22.28 -2.07
C THR A 333 1.32 21.62 -0.81
N CYS A 334 1.79 22.44 0.13
CA CYS A 334 2.03 22.06 1.52
C CYS A 334 0.99 22.75 2.42
N ASP A 335 0.17 21.94 3.10
CA ASP A 335 -0.83 22.40 4.08
C ASP A 335 -0.80 21.47 5.30
N PRO A 336 0.13 21.69 6.25
CA PRO A 336 0.21 20.86 7.45
C PRO A 336 -1.10 20.93 8.26
N PRO A 337 -1.57 19.82 8.86
CA PRO A 337 -2.71 19.87 9.76
C PRO A 337 -2.49 20.91 10.87
N ALA A 338 -3.55 21.61 11.27
CA ALA A 338 -3.45 22.73 12.22
C ALA A 338 -2.82 22.36 13.57
N ASP A 339 -3.00 21.11 13.98
CA ASP A 339 -2.50 20.56 15.24
C ASP A 339 -1.23 19.70 15.02
N PHE A 340 -0.53 19.85 13.89
CA PHE A 340 0.69 19.12 13.57
C PHE A 340 1.98 19.95 13.76
N PRO A 341 3.01 19.40 14.42
CA PRO A 341 2.91 18.26 15.34
C PRO A 341 2.08 18.67 16.57
N GLU A 342 1.64 17.68 17.36
CA GLU A 342 0.85 17.94 18.57
C GLU A 342 1.56 18.93 19.52
N GLU A 343 0.78 19.65 20.33
CA GLU A 343 1.34 20.57 21.34
C GLU A 343 2.34 19.83 22.25
N GLY A 344 3.51 20.44 22.46
CA GLY A 344 4.59 19.88 23.27
C GLY A 344 5.47 18.84 22.57
N PHE A 345 5.24 18.51 21.29
CA PHE A 345 6.06 17.52 20.58
C PHE A 345 7.51 17.96 20.37
N CYS A 346 7.74 19.26 20.16
CA CYS A 346 9.05 19.86 19.89
C CYS A 346 9.68 20.57 21.10
N GLU A 347 9.16 20.33 22.30
CA GLU A 347 9.62 20.96 23.56
C GLU A 347 10.71 20.16 24.28
#